data_AF-A0A651HME2-F1
#
_entry.id   AF-A0A651HME2-F1
#
_cell.length_a   1.000
_cell.length_b   1.000
_cell.length_c   1.000
_cell.angle_alpha   90.00
_cell.angle_beta   90.00
_cell.angle_gamma   90.00
#
_symmetry.space_group_name_H-M   'P 1'
#
loop_
_entity.id
_entity.type
_entity.pdbx_description
1 polymer ?
#
loop_
_entity_poly.entity_id
_entity_poly.type
_entity_poly.pdbx_seq_one_letter_code
_entity_poly.pdbx_strand_id
1 'polypeptide(L)'
;MALVLLSAVIALVNGTLEEVFWRGAYVRAFPGIPLLAWVYPSVGFGLWHLAPQSVSTGIGNPSGVVAFVGTATLFGLCWAWVAYRTGPIRWPVISHMLLDFAGLGARVYLIQTPHLDRSRPSPRGHEELGDDPADDDPEKGGTHEETHHRGCTEEGADRSRRPTRCSLRGGLRVHPGIRPRIRPERKGGIGGNCRY
;
A
#
# COMPACT_ATOMS: atom_id res chain seq x y z
N MET A 1 -4.38 15.15 -26.23
CA MET A 1 -2.94 15.48 -26.03
C MET A 1 -2.66 16.13 -24.67
N ALA A 2 -3.43 17.13 -24.24
CA ALA A 2 -3.21 17.82 -22.96
C ALA A 2 -3.17 16.90 -21.72
N LEU A 3 -4.08 15.92 -21.61
CA LEU A 3 -4.10 14.97 -20.49
C LEU A 3 -2.82 14.12 -20.42
N VAL A 4 -2.31 13.66 -21.56
CA VAL A 4 -1.08 12.85 -21.62
C VAL A 4 0.12 13.67 -21.13
N LEU A 5 0.23 14.93 -21.57
CA LEU A 5 1.29 15.82 -21.12
C LEU A 5 1.18 16.11 -19.62
N LEU A 6 -0.04 16.37 -19.13
CA LEU A 6 -0.27 16.60 -17.71
C LEU A 6 0.08 15.35 -16.87
N SER A 7 -0.32 14.16 -17.29
CA SER A 7 0.05 12.90 -16.63
C SER A 7 1.57 12.69 -16.61
N ALA A 8 2.28 13.03 -17.69
CA ALA A 8 3.73 12.92 -17.75
C ALA A 8 4.41 13.88 -16.75
N VAL A 9 3.94 15.13 -16.67
CA VAL A 9 4.48 16.11 -15.71
C VAL A 9 4.21 15.70 -14.28
N ILE A 10 2.99 15.25 -13.97
CA ILE A 10 2.63 14.77 -12.62
C ILE A 10 3.49 13.57 -12.25
N ALA A 11 3.61 12.56 -13.13
CA ALA A 11 4.43 11.37 -12.88
C ALA A 11 5.92 11.72 -12.69
N LEU A 12 6.44 12.67 -13.48
CA LEU A 12 7.82 13.15 -13.35
C LEU A 12 8.06 13.79 -11.97
N VAL A 13 7.22 14.74 -11.59
CA VAL A 13 7.39 15.49 -10.33
C VAL A 13 7.14 14.58 -9.13
N ASN A 14 6.01 13.86 -9.13
CA ASN A 14 5.61 13.00 -8.02
C ASN A 14 6.63 11.87 -7.79
N GLY A 15 6.90 11.07 -8.83
CA GLY A 15 7.84 9.95 -8.74
C GLY A 15 9.25 10.40 -8.33
N THR A 16 9.73 11.56 -8.80
CA THR A 16 11.03 12.08 -8.35
C THR A 16 11.03 12.42 -6.87
N LEU A 17 10.06 13.22 -6.42
CA LEU A 17 10.01 13.71 -5.05
C LEU A 17 9.82 12.57 -4.05
N GLU A 18 8.96 11.61 -4.37
CA GLU A 18 8.74 10.44 -3.53
C GLU A 18 9.99 9.58 -3.43
N GLU A 19 10.73 9.32 -4.52
CA GLU A 19 11.98 8.56 -4.43
C GLU A 19 13.08 9.31 -3.68
N VAL A 20 13.21 10.62 -3.88
CA VAL A 20 14.17 11.45 -3.13
C VAL A 20 13.88 11.38 -1.64
N PHE A 21 12.61 11.44 -1.25
CA PHE A 21 12.21 11.33 0.15
C PHE A 21 12.40 9.90 0.68
N TRP A 22 11.70 8.92 0.12
CA TRP A 22 11.63 7.56 0.68
C TRP A 22 12.94 6.79 0.55
N ARG A 23 13.69 6.93 -0.55
CA ARG A 23 14.93 6.18 -0.77
C ARG A 23 16.14 7.07 -0.55
N GLY A 24 16.08 8.30 -1.06
CA GLY A 24 17.19 9.25 -0.96
C GLY A 24 17.49 9.67 0.48
N ALA A 25 16.48 9.95 1.31
CA ALA A 25 16.67 10.39 2.69
C ALA A 25 17.01 9.20 3.60
N TYR A 26 16.21 8.14 3.60
CA TYR A 26 16.36 7.02 4.55
C TYR A 26 17.62 6.17 4.31
N VAL A 27 17.98 5.88 3.04
CA VAL A 27 19.20 5.11 2.76
C VAL A 27 20.45 5.89 3.18
N ARG A 28 20.44 7.22 3.03
CA ARG A 28 21.55 8.09 3.47
C ARG A 28 21.59 8.30 4.98
N ALA A 29 20.44 8.41 5.63
CA ALA A 29 20.36 8.61 7.07
C ALA A 29 20.73 7.35 7.87
N PHE A 30 20.46 6.15 7.33
CA PHE A 30 20.62 4.89 8.05
C PHE A 30 21.43 3.81 7.29
N PRO A 31 22.65 4.09 6.79
CA PRO A 31 23.37 3.23 5.85
C PRO A 31 23.79 1.85 6.39
N GLY A 32 23.70 1.62 7.70
CA GLY A 32 24.04 0.36 8.37
C GLY A 32 22.87 -0.38 9.01
N ILE A 33 21.65 0.14 8.89
CA ILE A 33 20.46 -0.44 9.55
C ILE A 33 19.42 -0.79 8.46
N PRO A 34 19.46 -2.01 7.90
CA PRO A 34 18.57 -2.39 6.79
C PRO A 34 17.09 -2.18 7.11
N LEU A 35 16.68 -2.39 8.36
CA LEU A 35 15.30 -2.18 8.78
C LEU A 35 14.85 -0.72 8.56
N LEU A 36 15.69 0.26 8.90
CA LEU A 36 15.38 1.69 8.77
C LEU A 36 15.67 2.25 7.37
N ALA A 37 16.65 1.70 6.67
CA ALA A 37 16.99 2.12 5.30
C ALA A 37 16.08 1.53 4.23
N TRP A 38 15.49 0.35 4.47
CA TRP A 38 14.74 -0.42 3.47
C TRP A 38 13.30 -0.69 3.88
N VAL A 39 13.08 -1.40 4.99
CA VAL A 39 11.74 -1.90 5.35
C VAL A 39 10.83 -0.75 5.79
N TYR A 40 11.30 0.07 6.72
CA TYR A 40 10.56 1.21 7.25
C TYR A 40 10.06 2.18 6.16
N PRO A 41 10.92 2.71 5.26
CA PRO A 41 10.44 3.62 4.22
C PRO A 41 9.53 2.93 3.20
N SER A 42 9.64 1.62 2.99
CA SER A 42 8.77 0.90 2.07
C SER A 42 7.35 0.71 2.62
N VAL A 43 7.24 0.43 3.91
CA VAL A 43 5.94 0.38 4.61
C VAL A 43 5.33 1.77 4.68
N GLY A 44 6.13 2.78 5.03
CA GLY A 44 5.70 4.18 5.03
C GLY A 44 5.20 4.63 3.66
N PHE A 45 5.93 4.29 2.59
CA PHE A 45 5.54 4.54 1.20
C PHE A 45 4.18 3.93 0.87
N GLY A 46 3.97 2.65 1.20
CA GLY A 46 2.68 2.00 0.98
C GLY A 46 1.54 2.68 1.75
N LEU A 47 1.73 2.93 3.05
CA LEU A 47 0.72 3.57 3.91
C LEU A 47 0.43 5.01 3.51
N TRP A 48 1.42 5.75 2.99
CA TRP A 48 1.24 7.12 2.48
C TRP A 48 0.13 7.19 1.43
N HIS A 49 -0.07 6.13 0.65
CA HIS A 49 -1.13 6.07 -0.36
C HIS A 49 -2.54 6.06 0.22
N LEU A 50 -2.72 5.83 1.51
CA LEU A 50 -4.02 6.04 2.17
C LEU A 50 -4.44 7.51 2.12
N ALA A 51 -3.49 8.46 2.15
CA ALA A 51 -3.80 9.89 2.11
C ALA A 51 -4.49 10.31 0.79
N PRO A 52 -3.93 10.08 -0.42
CA PRO A 52 -4.64 10.40 -1.66
C PRO A 52 -5.89 9.54 -1.88
N GLN A 53 -5.93 8.31 -1.37
CA GLN A 53 -7.16 7.50 -1.44
C GLN A 53 -8.28 8.05 -0.55
N SER A 54 -7.95 8.70 0.57
CA SER A 54 -8.95 9.30 1.47
C SER A 54 -9.75 10.47 0.87
N VAL A 55 -9.26 11.06 -0.23
CA VAL A 55 -9.96 12.14 -0.96
C VAL A 55 -10.51 11.68 -2.31
N SER A 56 -10.19 10.46 -2.74
CA SER A 56 -10.74 9.85 -3.95
C SER A 56 -12.16 9.36 -3.66
N THR A 57 -13.14 9.71 -4.49
CA THR A 57 -14.55 9.30 -4.35
C THR A 57 -14.77 7.77 -4.43
N GLY A 58 -13.71 7.00 -4.68
CA GLY A 58 -13.70 5.53 -4.75
C GLY A 58 -13.58 4.78 -3.42
N ILE A 59 -13.73 5.45 -2.27
CA ILE A 59 -13.67 4.83 -0.91
C ILE A 59 -14.71 3.69 -0.73
N GLY A 60 -15.70 3.57 -1.62
CA GLY A 60 -16.67 2.48 -1.60
C GLY A 60 -16.11 1.07 -1.85
N ASN A 61 -14.82 0.92 -2.22
CA ASN A 61 -14.20 -0.39 -2.42
C ASN A 61 -12.97 -0.61 -1.50
N PRO A 62 -13.18 -1.10 -0.26
CA PRO A 62 -12.10 -1.36 0.69
C PRO A 62 -11.03 -2.35 0.18
N SER A 63 -11.43 -3.37 -0.60
CA SER A 63 -10.48 -4.35 -1.13
C SER A 63 -9.56 -3.75 -2.18
N GLY A 64 -10.05 -2.79 -2.98
CA GLY A 64 -9.24 -2.01 -3.91
C GLY A 64 -8.17 -1.17 -3.22
N VAL A 65 -8.50 -0.52 -2.10
CA VAL A 65 -7.53 0.27 -1.31
C VAL A 65 -6.47 -0.64 -0.70
N VAL A 66 -6.87 -1.78 -0.13
CA VAL A 66 -5.93 -2.74 0.46
C VAL A 66 -4.99 -3.30 -0.62
N ALA A 67 -5.53 -3.69 -1.78
CA ALA A 67 -4.70 -4.16 -2.89
C ALA A 67 -3.72 -3.08 -3.35
N PHE A 68 -4.17 -1.82 -3.48
CA PHE A 68 -3.33 -0.70 -3.89
C PHE A 68 -2.18 -0.43 -2.91
N VAL A 69 -2.48 -0.34 -1.61
CA VAL A 69 -1.47 -0.15 -0.55
C VAL A 69 -0.50 -1.33 -0.49
N GLY A 70 -1.01 -2.57 -0.61
CA GLY A 70 -0.19 -3.77 -0.64
C GLY A 70 0.78 -3.77 -1.83
N THR A 71 0.28 -3.51 -3.03
CA THR A 71 1.09 -3.41 -4.25
C THR A 71 2.10 -2.27 -4.17
N ALA A 72 1.71 -1.09 -3.68
CA ALA A 72 2.62 0.03 -3.46
C ALA A 72 3.75 -0.33 -2.48
N THR A 73 3.42 -1.03 -1.38
CA THR A 73 4.42 -1.52 -0.42
C THR A 73 5.41 -2.49 -1.09
N LEU A 74 4.92 -3.42 -1.90
CA LEU A 74 5.76 -4.41 -2.61
C LEU A 74 6.71 -3.74 -3.61
N PHE A 75 6.21 -2.84 -4.47
CA PHE A 75 7.08 -2.05 -5.34
C PHE A 75 8.08 -1.23 -4.54
N GLY A 76 7.62 -0.66 -3.43
CA GLY A 76 8.47 0.13 -2.57
C GLY A 76 9.62 -0.67 -1.96
N LEU A 77 9.37 -1.91 -1.57
CA LEU A 77 10.38 -2.86 -1.12
C LEU A 77 11.36 -3.21 -2.26
N CYS A 78 10.86 -3.49 -3.46
CA CYS A 78 11.71 -3.78 -4.61
C CYS A 78 12.65 -2.62 -4.95
N TRP A 79 12.13 -1.40 -5.02
CA TRP A 79 12.92 -0.21 -5.34
C TRP A 79 13.90 0.17 -4.24
N ALA A 80 13.49 0.07 -2.97
CA ALA A 80 14.38 0.31 -1.85
C ALA A 80 15.51 -0.75 -1.79
N TRP A 81 15.24 -2.01 -2.16
CA TRP A 81 16.28 -3.03 -2.30
C TRP A 81 17.29 -2.66 -3.41
N VAL A 82 16.81 -2.23 -4.58
CA VAL A 82 17.68 -1.77 -5.68
C VAL A 82 18.51 -0.57 -5.24
N ALA A 83 17.90 0.44 -4.62
CA ALA A 83 18.59 1.62 -4.11
C ALA A 83 19.66 1.26 -3.05
N TYR A 84 19.31 0.40 -2.09
CA TYR A 84 20.20 -0.05 -1.03
C TYR A 84 21.40 -0.85 -1.57
N ARG A 85 21.19 -1.68 -2.61
CA ARG A 85 22.24 -2.52 -3.20
C ARG A 85 23.15 -1.77 -4.16
N THR A 86 22.60 -0.81 -4.91
CA THR A 86 23.34 -0.12 -5.97
C THR A 86 23.91 1.22 -5.51
N GLY A 87 23.23 1.93 -4.61
CA GLY A 87 23.57 3.28 -4.17
C GLY A 87 22.71 4.39 -4.84
N PRO A 88 22.66 4.52 -6.18
CA PRO A 88 21.92 5.61 -6.82
C PRO A 88 20.43 5.29 -6.92
N ILE A 89 19.60 6.32 -6.69
CA ILE A 89 18.13 6.24 -6.80
C ILE A 89 17.60 6.41 -8.23
N ARG A 90 18.46 6.64 -9.23
CA ARG A 90 18.06 6.93 -10.61
C ARG A 90 17.15 5.86 -11.24
N TRP A 91 17.40 4.58 -10.92
CA TRP A 91 16.60 3.48 -11.46
C TRP A 91 15.22 3.38 -10.81
N PRO A 92 15.10 3.39 -9.47
CA PRO A 92 13.81 3.62 -8.81
C PRO A 92 13.02 4.79 -9.37
N VAL A 93 13.66 5.95 -9.55
CA VAL A 93 13.02 7.17 -10.07
C VAL A 93 12.38 6.92 -11.44
N ILE A 94 13.15 6.37 -12.38
CA ILE A 94 12.64 6.09 -13.73
C ILE A 94 11.51 5.05 -13.68
N SER A 95 11.68 3.96 -12.92
CA SER A 95 10.65 2.93 -12.79
C SER A 95 9.35 3.47 -12.18
N HIS A 96 9.45 4.33 -11.18
CA HIS A 96 8.31 4.93 -10.52
C HIS A 96 7.58 5.91 -11.44
N MET A 97 8.30 6.78 -12.14
CA MET A 97 7.69 7.68 -13.15
C MET A 97 6.90 6.91 -14.21
N LEU A 98 7.46 5.79 -14.71
CA LEU A 98 6.79 4.96 -15.70
C LEU A 98 5.53 4.29 -15.11
N LEU A 99 5.58 3.84 -13.86
CA LEU A 99 4.44 3.25 -13.18
C LEU A 99 3.33 4.27 -12.95
N ASP A 100 3.66 5.47 -12.47
CA ASP A 100 2.71 6.57 -12.26
C ASP A 100 2.06 7.00 -13.57
N PHE A 101 2.87 7.18 -14.62
CA PHE A 101 2.38 7.55 -15.94
C PHE A 101 1.44 6.49 -16.51
N ALA A 102 1.81 5.20 -16.41
CA ALA A 102 0.98 4.10 -16.86
C ALA A 102 -0.32 3.97 -16.04
N GLY A 103 -0.26 4.14 -14.72
CA GLY A 103 -1.43 4.08 -13.83
C GLY A 103 -2.42 5.20 -14.09
N LEU A 104 -1.93 6.45 -14.23
CA LEU A 104 -2.76 7.60 -14.60
C LEU A 104 -3.36 7.43 -16.00
N GLY A 105 -2.57 6.95 -16.96
CA GLY A 105 -3.05 6.65 -18.31
C GLY A 105 -4.15 5.59 -18.31
N ALA A 106 -3.93 4.45 -17.65
CA ALA A 106 -4.91 3.38 -17.54
C ALA A 106 -6.22 3.85 -16.91
N ARG A 107 -6.15 4.69 -15.87
CA ARG A 107 -7.35 5.26 -15.23
C ARG A 107 -8.13 6.15 -16.19
N VAL A 108 -7.46 6.97 -17.00
CA VAL A 108 -8.13 7.81 -18.02
C VAL A 108 -8.83 6.93 -19.07
N TYR A 109 -8.13 5.93 -19.61
CA TYR A 109 -8.69 5.08 -20.67
C TYR A 109 -9.81 4.15 -20.19
N LEU A 110 -9.69 3.56 -18.99
CA LEU A 110 -10.66 2.59 -18.49
C LEU A 110 -11.91 3.23 -17.87
N ILE A 111 -11.80 4.45 -17.32
CA ILE A 111 -12.96 5.18 -16.78
C ILE A 111 -13.77 5.84 -17.91
N GLN A 112 -13.14 6.20 -19.04
CA GLN A 112 -13.81 6.84 -20.18
C GLN A 112 -14.58 5.88 -21.10
N THR A 113 -14.64 4.59 -20.80
CA THR A 113 -15.55 3.65 -21.49
C THR A 113 -16.82 3.29 -20.69
N PRO A 114 -17.69 4.22 -20.24
CA PRO A 114 -19.01 3.85 -19.71
C PRO A 114 -20.07 3.56 -20.79
N HIS A 115 -19.78 3.76 -22.07
CA HIS A 115 -20.83 3.91 -23.09
C HIS A 115 -21.10 2.71 -24.02
N LEU A 116 -20.48 1.54 -23.84
CA LEU A 116 -20.68 0.41 -24.75
C LEU A 116 -21.51 -0.77 -24.21
N ASP A 117 -22.16 -0.68 -23.05
CA ASP A 117 -23.01 -1.79 -22.60
C ASP A 117 -24.19 -1.38 -21.70
N ARG A 118 -25.08 -0.51 -22.20
CA ARG A 118 -26.41 -0.32 -21.58
C ARG A 118 -27.57 -0.16 -22.55
N SER A 119 -27.32 -0.38 -23.83
CA SER A 119 -28.32 -0.19 -24.90
C SER A 119 -28.72 -1.48 -25.62
N ARG A 120 -28.49 -2.66 -25.03
CA ARG A 120 -29.29 -3.85 -25.38
C ARG A 120 -30.53 -3.88 -24.49
N PRO A 121 -31.70 -3.39 -24.96
CA PRO A 121 -32.94 -3.84 -24.37
C PRO A 121 -32.96 -5.37 -24.46
N SER A 122 -33.18 -6.01 -23.31
CA SER A 122 -33.58 -7.42 -23.30
C SER A 122 -34.79 -7.54 -24.24
N PRO A 123 -34.79 -8.44 -25.24
CA PRO A 123 -35.99 -8.72 -25.98
C PRO A 123 -37.00 -9.29 -24.98
N ARG A 124 -37.89 -8.43 -24.46
CA ARG A 124 -39.14 -8.88 -23.87
C ARG A 124 -39.93 -9.47 -25.04
N GLY A 125 -39.70 -10.75 -25.27
CA GLY A 125 -40.69 -11.60 -25.91
C GLY A 125 -41.95 -11.47 -25.08
N HIS A 126 -42.95 -10.84 -25.67
CA HIS A 126 -44.33 -11.00 -25.29
C HIS A 126 -44.68 -12.49 -25.43
N GLU A 127 -44.90 -13.17 -24.31
CA GLU A 127 -45.78 -14.34 -24.27
C GLU A 127 -46.88 -14.03 -23.25
N GLU A 128 -48.08 -13.89 -23.82
CA GLU A 128 -49.45 -14.01 -23.30
C GLU A 128 -49.64 -14.07 -21.77
N LEU A 129 -50.35 -13.13 -21.16
CA LEU A 129 -51.83 -13.06 -21.12
C LEU A 129 -52.48 -14.39 -20.69
N GLY A 130 -52.45 -14.65 -19.39
CA GLY A 130 -53.35 -15.58 -18.71
C GLY A 130 -53.96 -14.85 -17.53
N ASP A 131 -55.21 -14.46 -17.68
CA ASP A 131 -56.09 -13.95 -16.63
C ASP A 131 -56.23 -14.99 -15.51
N ASP A 132 -56.11 -14.57 -14.25
CA ASP A 132 -56.87 -15.19 -13.17
C ASP A 132 -57.19 -14.13 -12.08
N PRO A 133 -58.47 -13.93 -11.74
CA PRO A 133 -58.90 -12.93 -10.76
C PRO A 133 -58.98 -13.51 -9.34
N ALA A 134 -58.82 -12.58 -8.39
CA ALA A 134 -59.39 -12.56 -7.04
C ALA A 134 -59.15 -13.78 -6.13
N ASP A 135 -58.49 -13.53 -5.00
CA ASP A 135 -59.15 -13.79 -3.71
C ASP A 135 -58.57 -12.89 -2.61
N ASP A 136 -59.51 -12.27 -1.91
CA ASP A 136 -59.37 -11.46 -0.71
C ASP A 136 -58.73 -12.24 0.45
N ASP A 137 -57.96 -11.55 1.30
CA ASP A 137 -58.26 -11.60 2.74
C ASP A 137 -57.54 -10.48 3.53
N PRO A 138 -58.26 -9.75 4.41
CA PRO A 138 -57.71 -8.77 5.32
C PRO A 138 -57.43 -9.35 6.73
N GLU A 139 -56.78 -8.54 7.56
CA GLU A 139 -56.64 -8.67 9.03
C GLU A 139 -55.74 -9.78 9.61
N LYS A 140 -54.66 -9.32 10.27
CA LYS A 140 -54.39 -9.45 11.72
C LYS A 140 -53.03 -8.77 11.96
N GLY A 141 -52.90 -7.72 12.79
CA GLY A 141 -53.33 -7.68 14.18
C GLY A 141 -52.30 -8.39 15.04
N GLY A 142 -51.31 -7.67 15.58
CA GLY A 142 -50.24 -8.26 16.39
C GLY A 142 -49.29 -7.23 16.99
N THR A 143 -49.68 -6.68 18.13
CA THR A 143 -48.84 -6.02 19.14
C THR A 143 -47.71 -6.94 19.64
N HIS A 144 -46.58 -6.37 20.06
CA HIS A 144 -45.71 -6.68 21.21
C HIS A 144 -44.33 -6.03 20.92
N GLU A 145 -43.86 -5.07 21.73
CA GLU A 145 -43.12 -5.32 22.99
C GLU A 145 -41.86 -6.14 22.67
N GLU A 146 -40.63 -5.65 22.83
CA GLU A 146 -40.04 -5.40 24.14
C GLU A 146 -38.64 -4.79 23.95
N THR A 147 -38.36 -3.78 24.75
CA THR A 147 -37.05 -3.28 25.18
C THR A 147 -36.03 -4.41 25.42
N HIS A 148 -34.79 -4.25 24.92
CA HIS A 148 -33.64 -4.76 25.66
C HIS A 148 -32.39 -3.92 25.43
N HIS A 149 -32.16 -3.01 26.37
CA HIS A 149 -30.83 -2.52 26.70
C HIS A 149 -29.93 -3.72 27.05
N ARG A 150 -28.77 -3.82 26.40
CA ARG A 150 -27.62 -4.53 26.95
C ARG A 150 -26.44 -3.58 26.96
N GLY A 151 -26.21 -2.99 28.12
CA GLY A 151 -24.90 -2.52 28.51
C GLY A 151 -23.99 -3.74 28.66
N CYS A 152 -22.83 -3.68 28.01
CA CYS A 152 -21.71 -4.53 28.37
C CYS A 152 -20.76 -3.67 29.21
N THR A 153 -20.67 -4.12 30.44
CA THR A 153 -19.83 -3.73 31.56
C THR A 153 -18.36 -3.59 31.18
N GLU A 154 -17.76 -2.51 31.68
CA GLU A 154 -16.33 -2.40 31.94
C GLU A 154 -15.95 -3.49 32.95
N GLU A 155 -15.07 -4.42 32.55
CA GLU A 155 -14.44 -5.37 33.48
C GLU A 155 -12.93 -5.19 33.43
N GLY A 156 -12.37 -4.98 34.61
CA GLY A 156 -11.03 -4.46 34.84
C GLY A 156 -9.91 -5.41 34.45
N ALA A 157 -8.88 -4.86 33.84
CA ALA A 157 -7.59 -5.51 33.71
C ALA A 157 -6.62 -4.94 34.76
N ASP A 158 -6.52 -5.70 35.85
CA ASP A 158 -5.47 -5.71 36.86
C ASP A 158 -4.06 -5.48 36.26
N ARG A 159 -3.50 -4.29 36.51
CA ARG A 159 -2.08 -3.98 36.30
C ARG A 159 -1.32 -4.08 37.61
N SER A 160 -1.08 -5.30 38.06
CA SER A 160 -0.02 -5.57 39.01
C SER A 160 0.81 -6.76 38.54
N ARG A 161 1.95 -6.47 37.90
CA ARG A 161 3.11 -7.38 37.82
C ARG A 161 4.36 -6.59 37.46
N ARG A 162 5.23 -6.49 38.46
CA ARG A 162 6.58 -5.93 38.42
C ARG A 162 7.50 -6.75 37.49
N PRO A 163 8.60 -6.15 36.98
CA PRO A 163 9.49 -6.81 36.05
C PRO A 163 10.40 -7.81 36.76
N THR A 164 10.40 -9.07 36.31
CA THR A 164 11.46 -10.02 36.63
C THR A 164 12.67 -9.72 35.76
N ARG A 165 13.75 -9.28 36.42
CA ARG A 165 15.12 -9.29 35.89
C ARG A 165 15.44 -10.71 35.39
N CYS A 166 15.56 -10.88 34.07
CA CYS A 166 16.20 -12.06 33.50
C CYS A 166 17.68 -11.74 33.29
N SER A 167 18.50 -12.14 34.27
CA SER A 167 19.95 -12.21 34.17
C SER A 167 20.31 -13.47 33.40
N LEU A 168 20.58 -13.35 32.10
CA LEU A 168 21.17 -14.42 31.30
C LEU A 168 22.65 -14.11 31.05
N ARG A 169 23.49 -14.55 32.00
CA ARG A 169 24.88 -14.92 31.75
C ARG A 169 24.88 -16.19 30.89
N GLY A 170 25.06 -16.02 29.58
CA GLY A 170 25.29 -17.13 28.64
C GLY A 170 26.64 -16.91 27.95
N GLY A 171 27.63 -17.72 28.32
CA GLY A 171 29.00 -17.63 27.85
C GLY A 171 29.14 -17.76 26.33
N LEU A 172 29.85 -16.80 25.74
CA LEU A 172 30.39 -16.87 24.40
C LEU A 172 31.41 -18.03 24.35
N ARG A 173 31.03 -19.18 23.77
CA ARG A 173 32.04 -20.12 23.24
C ARG A 173 32.47 -19.59 21.88
N VAL A 174 33.65 -18.99 21.86
CA VAL A 174 34.36 -18.64 20.63
C VAL A 174 34.80 -19.96 19.98
N HIS A 175 34.17 -20.31 18.87
CA HIS A 175 34.65 -21.37 17.98
C HIS A 175 35.91 -20.86 17.26
N PRO A 176 37.08 -21.50 17.41
CA PRO A 176 38.22 -21.25 16.54
C PRO A 176 37.98 -22.02 15.24
N GLY A 177 37.75 -21.35 14.11
CA GLY A 177 37.73 -22.12 12.86
C GLY A 177 37.14 -21.51 11.59
N ILE A 178 36.62 -20.29 11.59
CA ILE A 178 36.22 -19.64 10.33
C ILE A 178 36.93 -18.30 10.27
N ARG A 179 38.08 -18.28 9.56
CA ARG A 179 38.71 -17.02 9.18
C ARG A 179 37.72 -16.28 8.29
N PRO A 180 37.21 -15.10 8.69
CA PRO A 180 36.54 -14.24 7.73
C PRO A 180 37.55 -13.97 6.62
N ARG A 181 37.14 -14.21 5.37
CA ARG A 181 37.88 -13.76 4.19
C ARG A 181 37.83 -12.23 4.22
N ILE A 182 38.74 -11.63 4.98
CA ILE A 182 39.02 -10.19 4.93
C ILE A 182 39.41 -9.93 3.47
N ARG A 183 38.45 -9.38 2.73
CA ARG A 183 38.72 -8.84 1.41
C ARG A 183 39.78 -7.75 1.65
N PRO A 184 40.96 -7.82 1.02
CA PRO A 184 41.99 -6.83 1.26
C PRO A 184 41.41 -5.45 0.98
N GLU A 185 41.46 -4.63 2.01
CA GLU A 185 41.25 -3.20 1.96
C GLU A 185 42.12 -2.67 0.82
N ARG A 186 41.47 -2.31 -0.29
CA ARG A 186 42.14 -1.77 -1.47
C ARG A 186 42.60 -0.36 -1.10
N LYS A 187 43.76 -0.26 -0.45
CA LYS A 187 44.52 0.99 -0.32
C LYS A 187 45.06 1.38 -1.71
N GLY A 188 44.17 1.96 -2.50
CA GLY A 188 44.47 2.86 -3.60
C GLY A 188 43.35 3.91 -3.54
N GLY A 189 43.57 5.11 -3.03
CA GLY A 189 44.62 6.00 -3.51
C GLY A 189 44.34 6.26 -4.98
N ILE A 190 43.40 7.16 -5.27
CA ILE A 190 43.36 8.14 -6.38
C ILE A 190 41.99 8.85 -6.33
N GLY A 191 42.05 10.16 -6.07
CA GLY A 191 41.28 11.17 -6.81
C GLY A 191 39.75 11.17 -6.74
N GLY A 192 39.22 12.06 -5.91
CA GLY A 192 38.30 13.12 -6.35
C GLY A 192 37.17 12.77 -7.32
N ASN A 193 35.96 12.61 -6.78
CA ASN A 193 34.78 13.43 -7.08
C ASN A 193 33.54 12.71 -6.55
N CYS A 194 33.20 12.96 -5.28
CA CYS A 194 31.80 12.96 -4.90
C CYS A 194 31.19 14.24 -5.48
N ARG A 195 30.85 14.20 -6.77
CA ARG A 195 29.81 15.07 -7.30
C ARG A 195 28.49 14.34 -7.11
N TYR A 196 27.61 15.02 -6.39
CA TYR A 196 26.20 14.69 -6.24
C TYR A 196 25.50 14.68 -7.59
#